data_AF-A0A4D6HJ34-F1
#
_entry.id   AF-A0A4D6HJ34-F1
#
_cell.length_a   1.000
_cell.length_b   1.000
_cell.length_c   1.000
_cell.angle_alpha   90.00
_cell.angle_beta   90.00
_cell.angle_gamma   90.00
#
_symmetry.space_group_name_H-M   'P 1'
#
loop_
_entity.id
_entity.type
_entity.pdbx_description
1 polymer ?
#
loop_
_entity_poly.entity_id
_entity_poly.type
_entity_poly.pdbx_seq_one_letter_code
_entity_poly.pdbx_strand_id
1 'polypeptide(L)'
;MAVPLTYFGVHLAFILPPLLILGWLAFRRDRAWWGVRPLSGLGIMIGLAVVYTTPFTNHLIPESVWWYGEGAVVTTIWHTPIEEYLFFVLQPILTAFWLFQIPATADRSLAIPLTHRLIGIGGGLLIAGIGWLLTGGTSTYYLGWLLLWSGPILAIQWGFGLTYLWTVRRPVLVAIAVPTLYLWIVDRLAIELGIWVISDTYTTGHMLLGLPIEEALFFLLTNVFIVQGIVMYLWLLDRIHEVPTLSQALTRVGATSDES
;
A
#
# COMPACT_ATOMS: atom_id res chain seq x y z
N MET A 1 10.89 19.81 23.69
CA MET A 1 9.58 19.94 24.38
C MET A 1 8.92 18.58 24.25
N ALA A 2 8.53 17.96 25.36
CA ALA A 2 7.89 16.64 25.32
C ALA A 2 6.59 16.70 24.51
N VAL A 3 6.37 15.69 23.68
CA VAL A 3 5.16 15.63 22.85
C VAL A 3 3.90 15.46 23.70
N PRO A 4 2.78 16.09 23.32
CA PRO A 4 1.52 16.00 24.06
C PRO A 4 0.86 14.61 23.92
N LEU A 5 1.24 13.86 22.89
CA LEU A 5 0.74 12.51 22.61
C LEU A 5 1.90 11.68 22.05
N THR A 6 2.09 10.47 22.57
CA THR A 6 3.06 9.53 22.01
C THR A 6 2.54 8.93 20.71
N TYR A 7 3.42 8.35 19.89
CA TYR A 7 2.99 7.66 18.67
C TYR A 7 2.09 6.45 18.99
N PHE A 8 2.33 5.72 20.08
CA PHE A 8 1.35 4.74 20.58
C PHE A 8 -0.02 5.38 20.89
N GLY A 9 -0.01 6.57 21.50
CA GLY A 9 -1.22 7.34 21.76
C GLY A 9 -1.99 7.67 20.48
N VAL A 10 -1.30 8.01 19.38
CA VAL A 10 -1.92 8.23 18.05
C VAL A 10 -2.62 6.97 17.58
N HIS A 11 -1.96 5.81 17.66
CA HIS A 11 -2.56 4.54 17.28
C HIS A 11 -3.82 4.24 18.09
N LEU A 12 -3.77 4.42 19.41
CA LEU A 12 -4.91 4.16 20.29
C LEU A 12 -6.07 5.14 20.07
N ALA A 13 -5.78 6.41 19.80
CA ALA A 13 -6.80 7.44 19.66
C ALA A 13 -7.42 7.48 18.26
N PHE A 14 -6.62 7.26 17.21
CA PHE A 14 -7.03 7.51 15.84
C PHE A 14 -7.05 6.27 14.95
N ILE A 15 -6.25 5.23 15.20
CA ILE A 15 -6.22 4.06 14.31
C ILE A 15 -7.09 2.93 14.85
N LEU A 16 -6.99 2.63 16.14
CA LEU A 16 -7.67 1.51 16.76
C LEU A 16 -9.21 1.65 16.77
N PRO A 17 -9.81 2.81 17.12
CA PRO A 17 -11.27 2.94 17.14
C PRO A 17 -11.94 2.66 15.78
N PRO A 18 -11.54 3.31 14.66
CA PRO A 18 -12.15 3.00 13.36
C PRO A 18 -11.84 1.57 12.91
N LEU A 19 -10.66 1.04 13.22
CA LEU A 19 -10.31 -0.35 12.91
C LEU A 19 -11.29 -1.32 13.59
N LEU A 20 -11.55 -1.15 14.89
CA LEU A 20 -12.49 -2.00 15.63
C LEU A 20 -13.92 -1.89 15.09
N ILE A 21 -14.37 -0.67 14.79
CA ILE A 21 -15.72 -0.43 14.23
C ILE A 21 -15.86 -1.09 12.85
N LEU A 22 -14.90 -0.87 11.95
CA LEU A 22 -14.92 -1.43 10.60
C LEU A 22 -14.77 -2.95 10.60
N GLY A 23 -13.92 -3.50 11.47
CA GLY A 23 -13.77 -4.94 11.64
C GLY A 23 -15.06 -5.60 12.15
N TRP A 24 -15.69 -5.00 13.15
CA TRP A 24 -17.00 -5.45 13.64
C TRP A 24 -18.07 -5.37 12.54
N LEU A 25 -18.09 -4.28 11.76
CA LEU A 25 -19.03 -4.11 10.66
C LEU A 25 -18.81 -5.16 9.55
N ALA A 26 -17.55 -5.46 9.21
CA ALA A 26 -17.20 -6.50 8.24
C ALA A 26 -17.65 -7.88 8.71
N PHE A 27 -17.45 -8.19 9.99
CA PHE A 27 -17.89 -9.44 10.59
C PHE A 27 -19.41 -9.59 10.62
N ARG A 28 -20.16 -8.50 10.83
CA ARG A 28 -21.61 -8.52 11.02
C ARG A 28 -22.42 -8.48 9.73
N ARG A 29 -21.86 -7.98 8.63
CA ARG A 29 -22.60 -7.77 7.37
C ARG A 29 -22.41 -8.97 6.44
N ASP A 30 -23.52 -9.62 6.08
CA ASP A 30 -23.50 -10.76 5.14
C ASP A 30 -22.90 -10.44 3.77
N ARG A 31 -22.99 -9.18 3.34
CA ARG A 31 -22.46 -8.72 2.04
C ARG A 31 -21.01 -8.24 2.10
N ALA A 32 -20.42 -8.12 3.29
CA ALA A 32 -19.03 -7.70 3.40
C ALA A 32 -18.10 -8.85 3.01
N TRP A 33 -16.90 -8.51 2.52
CA TRP A 33 -15.84 -9.49 2.37
C TRP A 33 -15.34 -9.92 3.75
N TRP A 34 -15.70 -11.14 4.15
CA TRP A 34 -15.24 -11.73 5.40
C TRP A 34 -15.02 -13.24 5.24
N GLY A 35 -14.10 -13.80 6.01
CA GLY A 35 -13.75 -15.23 5.98
C GLY A 35 -12.34 -15.48 5.46
N VAL A 36 -12.02 -16.76 5.23
CA VAL A 36 -10.64 -17.21 4.98
C VAL A 36 -10.02 -16.52 3.76
N ARG A 37 -10.76 -16.38 2.65
CA ARG A 37 -10.20 -15.81 1.41
C ARG A 37 -9.85 -14.32 1.53
N PRO A 38 -10.73 -13.40 2.00
CA PRO A 38 -10.32 -12.00 2.18
C PRO A 38 -9.25 -11.84 3.27
N LEU A 39 -9.34 -12.60 4.37
CA LEU A 39 -8.39 -12.51 5.47
C LEU A 39 -7.01 -13.07 5.11
N SER A 40 -6.90 -14.08 4.24
CA SER A 40 -5.61 -14.54 3.72
C SER A 40 -4.95 -13.49 2.84
N GLY A 41 -5.73 -12.79 2.00
CA GLY A 41 -5.24 -11.64 1.23
C GLY A 41 -4.70 -10.52 2.13
N LEU A 42 -5.43 -10.18 3.19
CA LEU A 42 -4.96 -9.22 4.19
C LEU A 42 -3.68 -9.69 4.89
N GLY A 43 -3.58 -10.95 5.30
CA GLY A 43 -2.37 -11.51 5.92
C GLY A 43 -1.14 -11.40 5.02
N ILE A 44 -1.31 -11.66 3.71
CA ILE A 44 -0.24 -11.46 2.71
C ILE A 44 0.15 -9.98 2.64
N MET A 45 -0.82 -9.07 2.56
CA MET A 45 -0.52 -7.63 2.49
C MET A 45 0.19 -7.11 3.74
N ILE A 46 -0.15 -7.60 4.93
CA ILE A 46 0.56 -7.25 6.18
C ILE A 46 2.02 -7.72 6.10
N GLY A 47 2.25 -8.98 5.72
CA GLY A 47 3.60 -9.51 5.59
C GLY A 47 4.44 -8.73 4.58
N LEU A 48 3.86 -8.42 3.42
CA LEU A 48 4.51 -7.60 2.40
C LEU A 48 4.78 -6.17 2.89
N ALA A 49 3.83 -5.53 3.58
CA ALA A 49 4.01 -4.19 4.12
C ALA A 49 5.17 -4.14 5.12
N VAL A 50 5.22 -5.08 6.06
CA VAL A 50 6.33 -5.14 7.03
C VAL A 50 7.65 -5.38 6.31
N VAL A 51 7.76 -6.40 5.46
CA VAL A 51 9.03 -6.75 4.81
C VAL A 51 9.52 -5.66 3.84
N TYR A 52 8.62 -5.07 3.07
CA TYR A 52 8.98 -4.14 1.99
C TYR A 52 9.17 -2.70 2.46
N THR A 53 8.45 -2.28 3.52
CA THR A 53 8.59 -0.92 4.06
C THR A 53 9.74 -0.81 5.07
N THR A 54 10.09 -1.91 5.76
CA THR A 54 11.24 -1.94 6.70
C THR A 54 12.55 -1.39 6.12
N PRO A 55 13.06 -1.84 4.95
CA PRO A 55 14.30 -1.29 4.41
C PRO A 55 14.14 0.16 3.97
N PHE A 56 12.96 0.56 3.51
CA PHE A 56 12.67 1.93 3.10
C PHE A 56 12.78 2.90 4.28
N THR A 57 12.12 2.62 5.41
CA THR A 57 12.19 3.50 6.60
C THR A 57 13.56 3.49 7.24
N ASN A 58 14.22 2.32 7.32
CA ASN A 58 15.58 2.23 7.86
C ASN A 58 16.64 2.89 6.98
N HIS A 59 16.34 3.18 5.72
CA HIS A 59 17.21 3.97 4.85
C HIS A 59 17.00 5.48 5.04
N LEU A 60 15.75 5.94 5.12
CA LEU A 60 15.43 7.37 5.08
C LEU A 60 15.48 8.08 6.45
N ILE A 61 15.18 7.38 7.55
CA ILE A 61 15.24 7.95 8.89
C ILE A 61 16.68 8.41 9.25
N PRO A 62 17.74 7.62 9.02
CA PRO A 62 19.12 8.05 9.28
C PRO A 62 19.54 9.29 8.48
N GLU A 63 19.04 9.42 7.25
CA GLU A 63 19.26 10.58 6.39
C GLU A 63 18.45 11.81 6.83
N SER A 64 17.71 11.70 7.95
CA SER A 64 16.90 12.77 8.53
C SER A 64 15.82 13.28 7.57
N VAL A 65 15.30 12.42 6.69
CA VAL A 65 14.15 12.77 5.84
C VAL A 65 12.92 13.07 6.70
N TRP A 66 12.74 12.31 7.77
CA TRP A 66 11.89 12.65 8.89
C TRP A 66 12.51 12.13 10.19
N TRP A 67 12.07 12.67 11.31
CA TRP A 67 12.46 12.23 12.65
C TRP A 67 11.32 12.40 13.64
N TYR A 68 11.47 11.87 14.85
CA TYR A 68 10.44 11.85 15.87
C TYR A 68 10.74 12.86 16.97
N GLY A 69 9.68 13.43 17.55
CA GLY A 69 9.77 14.33 18.70
C GLY A 69 10.35 13.63 19.92
N GLU A 70 10.91 14.43 20.84
CA GLU A 70 11.45 13.93 22.09
C GLU A 70 10.36 13.22 22.92
N GLY A 71 10.58 11.95 23.26
CA GLY A 71 9.62 11.12 23.97
C GLY A 71 8.42 10.63 23.14
N ALA A 72 8.40 10.87 21.83
CA ALA A 72 7.32 10.43 20.96
C ALA A 72 7.29 8.92 20.73
N VAL A 73 8.47 8.29 20.74
CA VAL A 73 8.67 6.87 20.47
C VAL A 73 9.33 6.18 21.65
N VAL A 74 8.96 4.93 21.89
CA VAL A 74 9.46 4.13 23.02
C VAL A 74 10.85 3.59 22.74
N THR A 75 11.04 2.98 21.56
CA THR A 75 12.32 2.38 21.15
C THR A 75 12.33 2.14 19.65
N THR A 76 13.50 1.84 19.10
CA THR A 76 13.70 1.55 17.68
C THR A 76 14.23 0.13 17.47
N ILE A 77 13.84 -0.48 16.36
CA ILE A 77 14.53 -1.64 15.80
C ILE A 77 15.35 -1.10 14.63
N TRP A 78 16.68 -1.20 14.75
CA TRP A 78 17.62 -0.42 13.93
C TRP A 78 17.31 1.08 14.05
N HIS A 79 16.82 1.72 12.98
CA HIS A 79 16.51 3.15 12.95
C HIS A 79 15.02 3.44 13.02
N THR A 80 14.17 2.43 12.78
CA THR A 80 12.72 2.60 12.70
C THR A 80 12.07 2.36 14.06
N PRO A 81 11.20 3.26 14.56
CA PRO A 81 10.46 3.06 15.80
C PRO A 81 9.57 1.82 15.78
N ILE A 82 9.37 1.18 16.93
CA ILE A 82 8.44 0.03 17.03
C ILE A 82 7.00 0.41 16.66
N GLU A 83 6.64 1.68 16.85
CA GLU A 83 5.36 2.25 16.49
C GLU A 83 5.16 2.33 14.97
N GLU A 84 6.22 2.55 14.18
CA GLU A 84 6.14 2.44 12.71
C GLU A 84 5.89 0.99 12.27
N TYR A 85 6.57 0.01 12.88
CA TYR A 85 6.29 -1.39 12.60
C TYR A 85 4.83 -1.76 12.94
N LEU A 86 4.29 -1.19 14.01
CA LEU A 86 2.89 -1.33 14.34
C LEU A 86 2.01 -0.67 13.27
N PHE A 87 2.37 0.51 12.77
CA PHE A 87 1.67 1.17 11.68
C PHE A 87 1.66 0.33 10.40
N PHE A 88 2.78 -0.33 10.05
CA PHE A 88 2.88 -1.24 8.90
C PHE A 88 1.89 -2.41 8.98
N VAL A 89 1.45 -2.76 10.19
CA VAL A 89 0.42 -3.80 10.43
C VAL A 89 -0.98 -3.18 10.48
N LEU A 90 -1.16 -2.09 11.22
CA LEU A 90 -2.46 -1.50 11.46
C LEU A 90 -3.05 -0.82 10.21
N GLN A 91 -2.23 -0.17 9.38
CA GLN A 91 -2.71 0.49 8.18
C GLN A 91 -3.33 -0.52 7.17
N PRO A 92 -2.67 -1.64 6.80
CA PRO A 92 -3.31 -2.66 5.98
C PRO A 92 -4.63 -3.16 6.55
N ILE A 93 -4.74 -3.35 7.86
CA ILE A 93 -5.98 -3.81 8.51
C ILE A 93 -7.07 -2.76 8.38
N LEU A 94 -6.77 -1.50 8.72
CA LEU A 94 -7.73 -0.39 8.62
C LEU A 94 -8.28 -0.27 7.19
N THR A 95 -7.38 -0.24 6.21
CA THR A 95 -7.72 -0.09 4.79
C THR A 95 -8.48 -1.29 4.25
N ALA A 96 -8.07 -2.52 4.62
CA ALA A 96 -8.77 -3.74 4.21
C ALA A 96 -10.18 -3.81 4.83
N PHE A 97 -10.35 -3.47 6.11
CA PHE A 97 -11.66 -3.50 6.76
C PHE A 97 -12.62 -2.47 6.17
N TRP A 98 -12.12 -1.33 5.68
CA TRP A 98 -12.92 -0.41 4.86
C TRP A 98 -13.27 -1.03 3.51
N LEU A 99 -12.29 -1.55 2.77
CA LEU A 99 -12.50 -2.24 1.49
C LEU A 99 -13.52 -3.37 1.61
N PHE A 100 -13.51 -4.11 2.72
CA PHE A 100 -14.43 -5.24 2.94
C PHE A 100 -15.89 -4.81 2.98
N GLN A 101 -16.19 -3.55 3.29
CA GLN A 101 -17.55 -3.00 3.21
C GLN A 101 -18.01 -2.75 1.77
N ILE A 102 -17.06 -2.70 0.82
CA ILE A 102 -17.27 -2.29 -0.57
C ILE A 102 -16.70 -3.35 -1.52
N PRO A 103 -17.33 -4.55 -1.61
CA PRO A 103 -16.90 -5.59 -2.53
C PRO A 103 -16.66 -5.08 -3.96
N ALA A 104 -15.43 -5.23 -4.44
CA ALA A 104 -15.01 -4.83 -5.78
C ALA A 104 -14.88 -6.08 -6.68
N THR A 105 -16.01 -6.60 -7.13
CA THR A 105 -16.08 -7.81 -7.97
C THR A 105 -16.56 -7.49 -9.38
N ALA A 106 -15.96 -8.12 -10.39
CA ALA A 106 -16.49 -8.14 -11.75
C ALA A 106 -16.26 -9.53 -12.39
N ASP A 107 -17.15 -9.92 -13.29
CA ASP A 107 -16.98 -11.12 -14.11
C ASP A 107 -16.00 -10.81 -15.25
N ARG A 108 -14.73 -11.20 -15.08
CA ARG A 108 -13.68 -11.02 -16.09
C ARG A 108 -12.66 -12.15 -16.00
N SER A 109 -12.28 -12.69 -17.15
CA SER A 109 -11.24 -13.73 -17.26
C SER A 109 -9.85 -13.22 -16.90
N LEU A 110 -9.00 -14.11 -16.37
CA LEU A 110 -7.56 -13.89 -16.14
C LEU A 110 -6.74 -13.77 -17.43
N ALA A 111 -7.32 -14.08 -18.59
CA ALA A 111 -6.70 -13.94 -19.90
C ALA A 111 -6.55 -12.46 -20.32
N ILE A 112 -5.63 -11.76 -19.67
CA ILE A 112 -5.27 -10.38 -20.00
C ILE A 112 -4.26 -10.37 -21.16
N PRO A 113 -4.51 -9.57 -22.23
CA PRO A 113 -3.59 -9.44 -23.36
C PRO A 113 -2.18 -9.01 -22.91
N LEU A 114 -1.14 -9.58 -23.54
CA LEU A 114 0.25 -9.26 -23.23
C LEU A 114 0.53 -7.75 -23.30
N THR A 115 -0.01 -7.07 -24.31
CA THR A 115 0.14 -5.61 -24.45
C THR A 115 -0.34 -4.85 -23.22
N HIS A 116 -1.46 -5.26 -22.61
CA HIS A 116 -1.97 -4.60 -21.41
C HIS A 116 -1.05 -4.84 -20.21
N ARG A 117 -0.49 -6.06 -20.11
CA ARG A 117 0.50 -6.39 -19.06
C ARG A 117 1.75 -5.53 -19.22
N LEU A 118 2.27 -5.42 -20.44
CA LEU A 118 3.45 -4.61 -20.75
C LEU A 118 3.21 -3.12 -20.50
N ILE A 119 2.02 -2.60 -20.83
CA ILE A 119 1.64 -1.22 -20.50
C ILE A 119 1.64 -1.01 -18.99
N GLY A 120 1.04 -1.93 -18.22
CA GLY A 120 1.01 -1.85 -16.77
C GLY A 120 2.41 -1.90 -16.14
N ILE A 121 3.24 -2.84 -16.57
CA ILE A 121 4.64 -2.96 -16.14
C ILE A 121 5.41 -1.69 -16.50
N GLY A 122 5.30 -1.24 -17.75
CA GLY A 122 5.97 -0.03 -18.24
C GLY A 122 5.57 1.22 -17.45
N GLY A 123 4.31 1.34 -17.06
CA GLY A 123 3.82 2.44 -16.22
C GLY A 123 4.49 2.45 -14.84
N GLY A 124 4.54 1.30 -14.15
CA GLY A 124 5.22 1.21 -12.85
C GLY A 124 6.74 1.39 -12.93
N LEU A 125 7.38 0.84 -13.95
CA LEU A 125 8.81 1.04 -14.20
C LEU A 125 9.15 2.49 -14.56
N LEU A 126 8.28 3.19 -15.29
CA LEU A 126 8.42 4.61 -15.55
C LEU A 126 8.38 5.42 -14.24
N ILE A 127 7.45 5.10 -13.33
CA ILE A 127 7.39 5.73 -12.00
C ILE A 127 8.70 5.47 -11.24
N ALA A 128 9.19 4.24 -11.24
CA ALA A 128 10.46 3.90 -10.59
C ALA A 128 11.65 4.68 -11.21
N GLY A 129 11.70 4.78 -12.54
CA GLY A 129 12.73 5.52 -13.26
C GLY A 129 12.71 7.02 -12.99
N ILE A 130 11.51 7.62 -12.90
CA ILE A 130 11.36 9.01 -12.47
C ILE A 130 11.85 9.16 -11.02
N GLY A 131 11.47 8.24 -10.13
CA GLY A 131 11.94 8.22 -8.75
C GLY A 131 13.46 8.19 -8.64
N TRP A 132 14.10 7.28 -9.38
CA TRP A 132 15.55 7.18 -9.47
C TRP A 132 16.20 8.52 -9.89
N LEU A 133 15.68 9.19 -10.91
CA LEU A 133 16.22 10.49 -11.33
C LEU A 133 16.07 11.55 -10.22
N LEU A 134 14.94 11.57 -9.51
CA LEU A 134 14.66 12.51 -8.43
C LEU A 134 15.51 12.25 -7.17
N THR A 135 16.00 11.03 -6.93
CA THR A 135 16.93 10.77 -5.80
C THR A 135 18.25 11.50 -5.91
N GLY A 136 18.63 12.02 -7.09
CA GLY A 136 19.83 12.82 -7.27
C GLY A 136 19.72 14.26 -6.75
N GLY A 137 18.51 14.75 -6.49
CA GLY A 137 18.27 16.11 -5.98
C GLY A 137 17.97 16.10 -4.49
N THR A 138 18.58 17.03 -3.74
CA THR A 138 18.37 17.13 -2.28
C THR A 138 16.90 17.39 -1.92
N SER A 139 16.27 18.41 -2.51
CA SER A 139 14.85 18.76 -2.25
C SER A 139 13.85 17.79 -2.87
N THR A 140 14.29 16.85 -3.70
CA THR A 140 13.44 15.82 -4.29
C THR A 140 13.76 14.44 -3.75
N TYR A 141 14.65 14.34 -2.77
CA TYR A 141 15.20 13.08 -2.30
C TYR A 141 14.13 12.15 -1.74
N TYR A 142 13.25 12.67 -0.89
CA TYR A 142 12.15 11.87 -0.33
C TYR A 142 11.17 11.42 -1.41
N LEU A 143 10.70 12.37 -2.24
CA LEU A 143 9.80 12.07 -3.36
C LEU A 143 10.42 11.03 -4.30
N GLY A 144 11.71 11.16 -4.61
CA GLY A 144 12.44 10.25 -5.47
C GLY A 144 12.46 8.83 -4.92
N TRP A 145 12.83 8.67 -3.65
CA TRP A 145 12.79 7.37 -2.98
C TRP A 145 11.39 6.79 -2.90
N LEU A 146 10.38 7.62 -2.61
CA LEU A 146 8.98 7.18 -2.54
C LEU A 146 8.50 6.63 -3.90
N LEU A 147 8.85 7.29 -5.01
CA LEU A 147 8.51 6.83 -6.36
C LEU A 147 9.33 5.60 -6.78
N LEU A 148 10.63 5.57 -6.45
CA LEU A 148 11.52 4.45 -6.73
C LEU A 148 11.08 3.17 -6.00
N TRP A 149 10.65 3.30 -4.75
CA TRP A 149 10.13 2.22 -3.92
C TRP A 149 8.74 1.76 -4.37
N SER A 150 7.87 2.69 -4.78
CA SER A 150 6.51 2.33 -5.19
C SER A 150 6.41 1.72 -6.58
N GLY A 151 7.23 2.20 -7.52
CA GLY A 151 7.16 1.80 -8.93
C GLY A 151 7.22 0.29 -9.20
N PRO A 152 8.12 -0.50 -8.57
CA PRO A 152 8.16 -1.95 -8.73
C PRO A 152 6.87 -2.66 -8.31
N ILE A 153 6.26 -2.23 -7.20
CA ILE A 153 4.98 -2.79 -6.74
C ILE A 153 3.87 -2.46 -7.73
N LEU A 154 3.80 -1.21 -8.20
CA LEU A 154 2.83 -0.79 -9.22
C LEU A 154 3.03 -1.54 -10.54
N ALA A 155 4.28 -1.79 -10.95
CA ALA A 155 4.60 -2.53 -12.17
C ALA A 155 4.05 -3.97 -12.08
N ILE A 156 4.24 -4.64 -10.94
CA ILE A 156 3.69 -5.98 -10.68
C ILE A 156 2.17 -5.93 -10.70
N GLN A 157 1.57 -4.99 -9.96
CA GLN A 157 0.12 -4.89 -9.81
C GLN A 157 -0.59 -4.57 -11.13
N TRP A 158 -0.12 -3.56 -11.86
CA TRP A 158 -0.71 -3.15 -13.12
C TRP A 158 -0.41 -4.15 -14.24
N GLY A 159 0.79 -4.75 -14.23
CA GLY A 159 1.13 -5.86 -15.12
C GLY A 159 0.25 -7.09 -14.93
N PHE A 160 -0.20 -7.33 -13.69
CA PHE A 160 -1.09 -8.44 -13.39
C PHE A 160 -2.54 -8.15 -13.84
N GLY A 161 -3.09 -7.01 -13.43
CA GLY A 161 -4.55 -6.81 -13.44
C GLY A 161 -5.05 -5.40 -13.74
N LEU A 162 -4.27 -4.51 -14.38
CA LEU A 162 -4.71 -3.13 -14.69
C LEU A 162 -6.10 -3.07 -15.35
N THR A 163 -6.36 -3.96 -16.31
CA THR A 163 -7.65 -3.99 -17.00
C THR A 163 -8.81 -4.43 -16.09
N TYR A 164 -8.56 -5.31 -15.11
CA TYR A 164 -9.54 -5.69 -14.11
C TYR A 164 -9.81 -4.54 -13.15
N LEU A 165 -8.76 -3.91 -12.62
CA LEU A 165 -8.85 -2.74 -11.75
C LEU A 165 -9.65 -1.60 -12.41
N TRP A 166 -9.47 -1.40 -13.72
CA TRP A 166 -10.24 -0.41 -14.48
C TRP A 166 -11.75 -0.74 -14.56
N THR A 167 -12.10 -2.03 -14.64
CA THR A 167 -13.50 -2.49 -14.60
C THR A 167 -14.13 -2.21 -13.24
N VAL A 168 -13.43 -2.47 -12.15
CA VAL A 168 -13.90 -2.23 -10.77
C VAL A 168 -13.44 -0.88 -10.21
N ARG A 169 -13.13 0.10 -11.07
CA ARG A 169 -12.48 1.36 -10.65
C ARG A 169 -13.28 2.17 -9.63
N ARG A 170 -14.61 2.16 -9.69
CA ARG A 170 -15.45 2.94 -8.76
C ARG A 170 -15.29 2.47 -7.31
N PRO A 171 -15.56 1.19 -6.97
CA PRO A 171 -15.35 0.72 -5.59
C PRO A 171 -13.87 0.78 -5.19
N VAL A 172 -12.92 0.51 -6.10
CA VAL A 172 -11.48 0.64 -5.82
C VAL A 172 -11.10 2.07 -5.44
N LEU A 173 -11.56 3.07 -6.19
CA LEU A 173 -11.29 4.49 -5.90
C LEU A 173 -11.84 4.91 -4.54
N VAL A 174 -13.05 4.47 -4.18
CA VAL A 174 -13.63 4.77 -2.85
C VAL A 174 -12.86 4.05 -1.74
N ALA A 175 -12.45 2.80 -1.99
CA ALA A 175 -11.66 2.01 -1.05
C ALA A 175 -10.27 2.59 -0.81
N ILE A 176 -9.69 3.30 -1.78
CA ILE A 176 -8.41 4.00 -1.65
C ILE A 176 -8.60 5.39 -1.01
N ALA A 177 -9.53 6.18 -1.54
CA ALA A 177 -9.65 7.60 -1.21
C ALA A 177 -10.03 7.82 0.26
N VAL A 178 -10.98 7.04 0.80
CA VAL A 178 -11.46 7.24 2.18
C VAL A 178 -10.37 7.01 3.22
N PRO A 179 -9.66 5.86 3.26
CA PRO A 179 -8.57 5.67 4.21
C PRO A 179 -7.40 6.62 3.94
N THR A 180 -7.15 7.01 2.68
CA THR A 180 -6.10 8.01 2.36
C THR A 180 -6.40 9.36 2.98
N LEU A 181 -7.61 9.90 2.75
CA LEU A 181 -8.02 11.18 3.32
C LEU A 181 -8.08 11.14 4.85
N TYR A 182 -8.50 10.02 5.42
CA TYR A 182 -8.50 9.83 6.87
C TYR A 182 -7.07 9.88 7.43
N LEU A 183 -6.13 9.14 6.82
CA LEU A 183 -4.74 9.11 7.27
C LEU A 183 -4.03 10.43 7.04
N TRP A 184 -4.37 11.20 5.99
CA TRP A 184 -3.86 12.57 5.83
C TRP A 184 -4.24 13.47 7.00
N ILE A 185 -5.47 13.34 7.52
CA ILE A 185 -5.91 14.11 8.69
C ILE A 185 -5.10 13.68 9.92
N VAL A 186 -4.97 12.37 10.15
CA VAL A 186 -4.21 11.84 11.30
C VAL A 186 -2.75 12.26 11.25
N ASP A 187 -2.13 12.17 10.08
CA ASP A 187 -0.73 12.50 9.87
C ASP A 187 -0.45 14.00 10.05
N ARG A 188 -1.30 14.84 9.48
CA ARG A 188 -1.23 16.29 9.69
C ARG A 188 -1.34 16.65 11.18
N LEU A 189 -2.27 16.03 11.91
CA LEU A 189 -2.39 16.24 13.35
C LEU A 189 -1.13 15.80 14.10
N ALA A 190 -0.54 14.67 13.72
CA ALA A 190 0.68 14.18 14.36
C ALA A 190 1.89 15.10 14.10
N ILE A 191 2.01 15.66 12.90
CA ILE A 191 3.03 16.68 12.57
C ILE A 191 2.78 17.96 13.37
N GLU A 192 1.54 18.46 13.43
CA GLU A 192 1.17 19.66 14.20
C GLU A 192 1.44 19.49 15.71
N LEU A 193 1.31 18.26 16.22
CA LEU A 193 1.62 17.90 17.61
C LEU A 193 3.12 17.60 17.84
N GLY A 194 3.95 17.64 16.80
CA GLY A 194 5.40 17.42 16.89
C GLY A 194 5.79 15.96 17.15
N ILE A 195 4.91 15.00 16.85
CA ILE A 195 5.15 13.57 17.06
C ILE A 195 6.21 13.08 16.07
N TRP A 196 6.08 13.48 14.82
CA TRP A 196 7.14 13.43 13.82
C TRP A 196 7.26 14.76 13.11
N VAL A 197 8.46 15.01 12.59
CA VAL A 197 8.82 16.23 11.87
C VAL A 197 9.42 15.80 10.54
N ILE A 198 8.93 16.42 9.47
CA ILE A 198 9.38 16.17 8.11
C ILE A 198 10.45 17.21 7.75
N SER A 199 11.51 16.79 7.08
CA SER A 199 12.61 17.67 6.69
C SER A 199 12.18 18.70 5.64
N ASP A 200 12.49 19.97 5.87
CA ASP A 200 12.41 21.02 4.82
C ASP A 200 13.48 20.85 3.73
N THR A 201 14.63 20.25 4.08
CA THR A 201 15.76 20.03 3.16
C THR A 201 15.50 18.93 2.12
N TYR A 202 14.94 17.80 2.55
CA TYR A 202 14.76 16.60 1.72
C TYR A 202 13.37 16.47 1.07
N THR A 203 12.52 17.48 1.24
CA THR A 203 11.19 17.57 0.64
C THR A 203 11.06 18.72 -0.34
N THR A 204 10.06 18.63 -1.20
CA THR A 204 9.80 19.61 -2.27
C THR A 204 9.27 20.93 -1.74
N GLY A 205 8.84 21.00 -0.48
CA GLY A 205 8.20 22.16 0.13
C GLY A 205 6.76 22.42 -0.35
N HIS A 206 6.19 21.53 -1.17
CA HIS A 206 4.81 21.64 -1.62
C HIS A 206 3.85 20.99 -0.63
N MET A 207 2.80 21.72 -0.29
CA MET A 207 1.77 21.27 0.66
C MET A 207 0.45 20.97 -0.07
N LEU A 208 -0.16 19.84 0.27
CA LEU A 208 -1.50 19.43 -0.15
C LEU A 208 -2.40 19.32 1.07
N LEU A 209 -3.43 20.15 1.17
CA LEU A 209 -4.36 20.19 2.32
C LEU A 209 -3.68 20.37 3.69
N GLY A 210 -2.52 21.03 3.70
CA GLY A 210 -1.71 21.26 4.92
C GLY A 210 -0.76 20.12 5.27
N LEU A 211 -0.55 19.17 4.35
CA LEU A 211 0.39 18.06 4.50
C LEU A 211 1.48 18.13 3.41
N PRO A 212 2.75 17.81 3.68
CA PRO A 212 3.76 17.67 2.61
C PRO A 212 3.27 16.70 1.53
N ILE A 213 3.54 17.02 0.26
CA ILE A 213 3.04 16.22 -0.86
C ILE A 213 3.58 14.78 -0.83
N GLU A 214 4.78 14.59 -0.30
CA GLU A 214 5.41 13.29 -0.12
C GLU A 214 4.65 12.42 0.89
N GLU A 215 4.27 12.98 2.04
CA GLU A 215 3.43 12.29 3.03
C GLU A 215 2.04 11.97 2.45
N ALA A 216 1.44 12.95 1.75
CA ALA A 216 0.15 12.74 1.10
C ALA A 216 0.21 11.59 0.08
N LEU A 217 1.30 11.55 -0.70
CA LEU A 217 1.53 10.51 -1.68
C LEU A 217 1.88 9.15 -1.03
N PHE A 218 2.58 9.13 0.10
CA PHE A 218 2.88 7.92 0.85
C PHE A 218 1.61 7.18 1.28
N PHE A 219 0.66 7.88 1.91
CA PHE A 219 -0.62 7.26 2.29
C PHE A 219 -1.46 6.86 1.08
N LEU A 220 -1.41 7.63 -0.01
CA LEU A 220 -2.11 7.26 -1.24
C LEU A 220 -1.54 5.97 -1.83
N LEU A 221 -0.22 5.87 -1.97
CA LEU A 221 0.46 4.73 -2.59
C LEU A 221 0.31 3.46 -1.76
N THR A 222 0.49 3.55 -0.46
CA THR A 222 0.31 2.40 0.45
C THR A 222 -1.13 1.87 0.39
N ASN A 223 -2.15 2.76 0.40
CA ASN A 223 -3.54 2.36 0.23
C ASN A 223 -3.83 1.80 -1.17
N VAL A 224 -3.20 2.34 -2.22
CA VAL A 224 -3.23 1.77 -3.57
C VAL A 224 -2.72 0.32 -3.55
N PHE A 225 -1.57 0.05 -2.91
CA PHE A 225 -1.00 -1.30 -2.86
C PHE A 225 -1.93 -2.28 -2.16
N ILE A 226 -2.45 -1.90 -0.99
CA ILE A 226 -3.33 -2.74 -0.17
C ILE A 226 -4.60 -3.06 -0.94
N VAL A 227 -5.29 -2.04 -1.45
CA VAL A 227 -6.58 -2.22 -2.13
C VAL A 227 -6.41 -3.01 -3.41
N GLN A 228 -5.48 -2.62 -4.29
CA GLN A 228 -5.25 -3.33 -5.54
C GLN A 228 -4.81 -4.77 -5.29
N GLY A 229 -3.92 -4.99 -4.33
CA GLY A 229 -3.43 -6.32 -3.95
C GLY A 229 -4.55 -7.26 -3.53
N ILE A 230 -5.39 -6.84 -2.57
CA ILE A 230 -6.52 -7.67 -2.10
C ILE A 230 -7.54 -7.91 -3.21
N VAL A 231 -7.92 -6.86 -3.95
CA VAL A 231 -8.92 -6.96 -5.03
C VAL A 231 -8.47 -7.93 -6.12
N MET A 232 -7.20 -7.86 -6.53
CA MET A 232 -6.65 -8.77 -7.54
C MET A 232 -6.42 -10.19 -7.00
N TYR A 233 -6.06 -10.33 -5.72
CA TYR A 233 -5.94 -11.63 -5.08
C TYR A 233 -7.29 -12.36 -5.03
N LEU A 234 -8.36 -11.68 -4.64
CA LEU A 234 -9.70 -12.27 -4.64
C LEU A 234 -10.17 -12.61 -6.05
N TRP A 235 -9.93 -11.73 -7.02
CA TRP A 235 -10.18 -12.01 -8.43
C TRP A 235 -9.44 -13.27 -8.92
N LEU A 236 -8.16 -13.43 -8.56
CA LEU A 236 -7.37 -14.63 -8.86
C LEU A 236 -8.00 -15.89 -8.25
N LEU A 237 -8.39 -15.84 -6.97
CA LEU A 237 -9.01 -16.98 -6.30
C LEU A 237 -10.34 -17.40 -6.92
N ASP A 238 -11.16 -16.43 -7.33
CA ASP A 238 -12.44 -16.70 -8.00
C ASP A 238 -12.24 -17.35 -9.38
N ARG A 239 -11.08 -17.11 -10.00
CA ARG A 239 -10.75 -17.54 -11.37
C ARG A 239 -9.63 -18.55 -11.43
N ILE A 240 -9.24 -19.16 -10.30
CA ILE A 240 -8.08 -20.06 -10.22
C ILE A 240 -8.20 -21.28 -11.15
N HIS A 241 -9.43 -21.66 -11.49
CA HIS A 241 -9.75 -22.72 -12.45
C HIS A 241 -9.36 -22.39 -13.90
N GLU A 242 -9.15 -21.10 -14.24
CA GLU A 242 -8.67 -20.66 -15.55
C GLU A 242 -7.15 -20.75 -15.68
N VAL A 243 -6.42 -20.94 -14.57
CA VAL A 243 -4.96 -21.10 -14.57
C VAL A 243 -4.64 -22.53 -14.97
N PRO A 244 -3.91 -22.77 -16.08
CA PRO A 244 -3.50 -24.12 -16.46
C PRO A 244 -2.73 -24.77 -15.31
N THR A 245 -3.10 -26.00 -14.95
CA THR A 245 -2.27 -26.73 -13.98
C THR A 245 -0.88 -26.97 -14.57
N LEU A 246 0.16 -27.03 -13.72
CA LEU A 246 1.52 -27.33 -14.16
C LEU A 246 1.59 -28.60 -15.04
N SER A 247 0.77 -29.60 -14.73
CA SER A 247 0.64 -30.82 -15.53
C SER A 247 0.12 -30.57 -16.96
N GLN A 248 -0.88 -29.70 -17.12
CA GLN A 248 -1.46 -29.31 -18.41
C GLN A 248 -0.52 -28.40 -19.23
N ALA A 249 0.26 -27.56 -18.55
CA ALA A 249 1.27 -26.73 -19.20
C ALA A 249 2.42 -27.60 -19.75
N LEU A 250 2.93 -28.55 -18.96
CA LEU A 250 4.01 -29.46 -19.36
C LEU A 250 3.58 -30.40 -20.50
N THR A 251 2.35 -30.92 -20.47
CA THR A 251 1.82 -31.75 -21.58
C THR A 251 1.62 -30.96 -22.87
N ARG A 252 1.19 -29.69 -22.80
CA ARG A 252 1.12 -28.82 -23.99
C ARG A 252 2.50 -28.55 -24.58
N VAL A 253 3.51 -28.30 -23.75
CA VAL A 253 4.89 -28.08 -24.21
C VAL A 253 5.47 -29.36 -24.84
N GLY A 254 5.22 -30.52 -24.24
CA GLY A 254 5.64 -31.81 -24.80
C GLY A 254 4.93 -32.18 -26.11
N ALA A 255 3.64 -31.87 -26.24
CA ALA A 255 2.89 -32.09 -27.49
C ALA A 255 3.39 -31.20 -28.64
N THR A 256 3.79 -29.96 -28.35
CA THR A 256 4.37 -29.06 -29.36
C THR A 256 5.78 -29.43 -29.80
N SER A 257 6.50 -30.27 -29.04
CA SER A 257 7.84 -30.76 -29.42
C SER A 257 7.84 -32.07 -30.21
N ASP A 258 6.75 -32.85 -30.15
CA ASP A 258 6.59 -34.08 -30.95
C ASP A 258 5.99 -33.82 -32.35
N GLU A 259 5.48 -32.61 -32.59
CA GLU A 259 4.94 -32.17 -33.90
C GLU A 259 5.96 -31.38 -34.75
N SER A 260 7.22 -31.26 -34.31
CA SER A 260 8.33 -30.60 -35.02
C SER A 260 9.41 -31.60 -35.45
#